data_AF-A0A0C2I8J2-F1
#
_entry.id   AF-A0A0C2I8J2-F1
#
_cell.length_a   1.000
_cell.length_b   1.000
_cell.length_c   1.000
_cell.angle_alpha   90.00
_cell.angle_beta   90.00
_cell.angle_gamma   90.00
#
_symmetry.space_group_name_H-M   'P 1'
#
loop_
_entity.id
_entity.type
_entity.pdbx_description
1 polymer ?
#
loop_
_entity_poly.entity_id
_entity_poly.type
_entity_poly.pdbx_seq_one_letter_code
_entity_poly.pdbx_strand_id
1 'polypeptide(L)'
;MRTVISFLIFLVLAPSVHAKHKMSCLKSGNHKFKPSPENVEDMGLCSAWSEFSCCSAHTAKSLSNPGEYFIHNVLFNQCPSHGNLSEECKFEFSFIGYILC
;
A
#
# COMPACT_ATOMS: atom_id res chain seq x y z
N MET A 1 44.35 -26.83 -5.10
CA MET A 1 43.52 -26.87 -6.33
C MET A 1 42.20 -27.62 -6.13
N ARG A 2 42.23 -28.87 -5.66
CA ARG A 2 41.03 -29.72 -5.47
C ARG A 2 39.99 -29.16 -4.48
N THR A 3 40.44 -28.54 -3.38
CA THR A 3 39.58 -27.89 -2.37
C THR A 3 38.93 -26.60 -2.85
N VAL A 4 39.60 -25.85 -3.73
CA VAL A 4 39.07 -24.58 -4.30
C VAL A 4 37.94 -24.88 -5.28
N ILE A 5 38.10 -25.94 -6.08
CA ILE A 5 37.08 -26.40 -7.03
C ILE A 5 35.82 -26.90 -6.29
N SER A 6 35.97 -27.64 -5.18
CA SER A 6 34.82 -28.05 -4.36
C SER A 6 34.03 -26.87 -3.77
N PHE A 7 34.72 -25.80 -3.33
CA PHE A 7 34.05 -24.62 -2.78
C PHE A 7 33.25 -23.84 -3.84
N LEU A 8 33.78 -23.73 -5.06
CA LEU A 8 33.10 -23.05 -6.16
C LEU A 8 31.83 -23.80 -6.60
N ILE A 9 31.83 -25.14 -6.56
CA ILE A 9 30.66 -25.95 -6.92
C ILE A 9 29.51 -25.77 -5.90
N PHE A 10 29.81 -25.60 -4.62
CA PHE A 10 28.79 -25.35 -3.59
C PHE A 10 28.10 -23.99 -3.73
N LEU A 11 28.79 -22.97 -4.25
CA LEU A 11 28.21 -21.64 -4.49
C LEU A 11 27.26 -21.62 -5.70
N VAL A 12 27.51 -22.44 -6.73
CA VAL A 12 26.68 -22.49 -7.94
C VAL A 12 25.41 -23.35 -7.74
N LEU A 13 25.46 -24.32 -6.82
CA LEU A 13 24.36 -25.23 -6.53
C LEU A 13 23.50 -24.82 -5.34
N ALA A 14 23.76 -23.67 -4.69
CA ALA A 14 22.88 -23.15 -3.66
C ALA A 14 21.49 -22.88 -4.27
N PRO A 15 20.44 -23.62 -3.88
CA PRO A 15 19.11 -23.31 -4.38
C PRO A 15 18.73 -21.94 -3.86
N SER A 16 18.45 -21.01 -4.76
CA SER A 16 17.77 -19.77 -4.42
C SER A 16 16.39 -20.14 -3.90
N VAL A 17 16.24 -20.20 -2.58
CA VAL A 17 14.94 -20.34 -1.93
C VAL A 17 14.19 -19.03 -2.14
N HIS A 18 13.55 -18.91 -3.30
CA HIS A 18 12.57 -17.86 -3.51
C HIS A 18 11.35 -18.24 -2.68
N ALA A 19 11.20 -17.60 -1.52
CA ALA A 19 9.95 -17.68 -0.77
C ALA A 19 8.85 -17.22 -1.72
N LYS A 20 7.98 -18.14 -2.16
CA LYS A 20 6.75 -17.79 -2.88
C LYS A 20 5.83 -17.11 -1.87
N HIS A 21 6.06 -15.83 -1.60
CA HIS A 21 5.09 -15.01 -0.90
C HIS A 21 3.83 -14.99 -1.76
N LYS A 22 2.80 -15.69 -1.31
CA LYS A 22 1.49 -15.63 -1.95
C LYS A 22 1.00 -14.19 -1.81
N MET A 23 0.97 -13.46 -2.91
CA MET A 23 0.46 -12.09 -2.90
C MET A 23 -0.98 -12.10 -2.38
N SER A 24 -1.15 -11.47 -1.23
CA SER A 24 -2.39 -11.40 -0.48
C SER A 24 -2.46 -10.03 0.16
N CYS A 25 -3.67 -9.53 0.33
CA CYS A 25 -3.88 -8.25 0.98
C CYS A 25 -3.92 -8.43 2.49
N LEU A 26 -3.63 -7.35 3.21
CA LEU A 26 -3.82 -7.29 4.65
C LEU A 26 -5.28 -7.57 4.99
N LYS A 27 -5.53 -8.37 6.02
CA LYS A 27 -6.91 -8.59 6.50
C LYS A 27 -7.35 -7.41 7.36
N SER A 28 -7.98 -6.42 6.73
CA SER A 28 -8.67 -5.33 7.43
C SER A 28 -9.99 -4.99 6.74
N GLY A 29 -10.79 -4.10 7.33
CA GLY A 29 -12.13 -3.79 6.85
C GLY A 29 -12.22 -3.19 5.45
N ASN A 30 -11.14 -2.63 4.90
CA ASN A 30 -11.15 -1.91 3.62
C ASN A 30 -10.26 -2.55 2.54
N HIS A 31 -9.58 -3.65 2.87
CA HIS A 31 -8.79 -4.42 1.92
C HIS A 31 -9.62 -5.56 1.33
N LYS A 32 -9.39 -5.84 0.06
CA LYS A 32 -9.88 -7.03 -0.63
C LYS A 32 -9.23 -8.28 -0.03
N PHE A 33 -9.76 -9.45 -0.32
CA PHE A 33 -9.13 -10.71 0.08
C PHE A 33 -7.83 -10.99 -0.68
N LYS A 34 -7.81 -10.62 -1.96
CA LYS A 34 -6.67 -10.78 -2.87
C LYS A 34 -6.54 -9.54 -3.75
N PRO A 35 -5.34 -9.23 -4.22
CA PRO A 35 -5.17 -8.13 -5.15
C PRO A 35 -5.93 -8.40 -6.45
N SER A 36 -6.53 -7.36 -7.00
CA SER A 36 -7.20 -7.43 -8.30
C SER A 36 -7.22 -6.05 -8.96
N PRO A 37 -7.34 -5.99 -10.29
CA PRO A 37 -7.47 -4.73 -10.98
C PRO A 37 -8.69 -3.92 -10.52
N GLU A 38 -8.57 -2.60 -10.59
CA GLU A 38 -9.64 -1.60 -10.41
C GLU A 38 -9.59 -0.60 -11.57
N ASN A 39 -10.69 0.10 -11.84
CA ASN A 39 -10.71 1.14 -12.88
C ASN A 39 -9.76 2.28 -12.49
N VAL A 40 -8.75 2.55 -13.34
CA VAL A 40 -7.74 3.61 -13.16
C VAL A 40 -8.39 4.96 -12.89
N GLU A 41 -9.47 5.28 -13.62
CA GLU A 41 -10.16 6.58 -13.56
C GLU A 41 -10.85 6.80 -12.21
N ASP A 42 -11.33 5.70 -11.60
CA ASP A 42 -12.02 5.73 -10.31
C ASP A 42 -11.07 5.66 -9.11
N MET A 43 -9.80 5.32 -9.35
CA MET A 43 -8.78 5.15 -8.31
C MET A 43 -8.11 6.46 -7.88
N GLY A 44 -8.24 7.53 -8.68
CA GLY A 44 -7.73 8.87 -8.34
C GLY A 44 -6.25 8.85 -7.97
N LEU A 45 -5.95 9.27 -6.73
CA LEU A 45 -4.62 9.27 -6.16
C LEU A 45 -3.98 7.87 -6.09
N CYS A 46 -4.79 6.82 -6.01
CA CYS A 46 -4.35 5.43 -5.98
C CYS A 46 -4.26 4.79 -7.39
N SER A 47 -4.30 5.58 -8.47
CA SER A 47 -4.24 5.07 -9.86
C SER A 47 -2.99 4.23 -10.16
N ALA A 48 -1.87 4.50 -9.49
CA ALA A 48 -0.63 3.72 -9.66
C ALA A 48 -0.76 2.25 -9.24
N TRP A 49 -1.74 1.90 -8.40
CA TRP A 49 -2.02 0.52 -7.96
C TRP A 49 -3.16 -0.14 -8.73
N SER A 50 -3.77 0.54 -9.70
CA SER A 50 -4.97 0.09 -10.41
C SER A 50 -4.86 -1.30 -11.02
N GLU A 51 -3.70 -1.71 -11.55
CA GLU A 51 -3.53 -3.03 -12.15
C GLU A 51 -3.49 -4.18 -11.11
N PHE A 52 -3.11 -3.87 -9.87
CA PHE A 52 -2.88 -4.87 -8.83
C PHE A 52 -3.20 -4.33 -7.43
N SER A 53 -4.40 -3.79 -7.24
CA SER A 53 -4.76 -3.10 -6.01
C SER A 53 -5.28 -4.03 -4.92
N CYS A 54 -4.96 -3.72 -3.67
CA CYS A 54 -5.60 -4.32 -2.50
C CYS A 54 -6.80 -3.54 -1.96
N CYS A 55 -7.04 -2.31 -2.42
CA CYS A 55 -8.22 -1.53 -2.09
C CYS A 55 -9.23 -1.57 -3.25
N SER A 56 -10.47 -1.13 -3.00
CA SER A 56 -11.46 -0.94 -4.06
C SER A 56 -11.44 0.49 -4.58
N ALA A 57 -11.93 0.72 -5.80
CA ALA A 57 -12.12 2.07 -6.34
C ALA A 57 -12.95 2.97 -5.41
N HIS A 58 -13.94 2.41 -4.72
CA HIS A 58 -14.73 3.15 -3.70
C HIS A 58 -13.85 3.63 -2.54
N THR A 59 -13.02 2.75 -1.99
CA THR A 59 -12.06 3.11 -0.93
C THR A 59 -11.06 4.15 -1.43
N ALA A 60 -10.48 3.96 -2.62
CA ALA A 60 -9.53 4.88 -3.22
C ALA A 60 -10.12 6.29 -3.46
N LYS A 61 -11.39 6.37 -3.87
CA LYS A 61 -12.12 7.64 -4.01
C LYS A 61 -12.29 8.36 -2.67
N SER A 62 -12.56 7.63 -1.60
CA SER A 62 -12.67 8.21 -0.25
C SER A 62 -11.33 8.75 0.27
N LEU A 63 -10.21 8.17 -0.15
CA LEU A 63 -8.86 8.67 0.17
C LEU A 63 -8.48 9.89 -0.68
N SER A 64 -8.94 9.93 -1.93
CA SER A 64 -8.65 11.03 -2.85
C SER A 64 -9.40 12.31 -2.49
N ASN A 65 -10.52 12.21 -1.77
CA ASN A 65 -11.33 13.35 -1.32
C ASN A 65 -11.86 13.10 0.11
N PRO A 66 -11.00 13.18 1.14
CA PRO A 66 -11.35 12.66 2.45
C PRO A 66 -12.19 13.65 3.30
N GLY A 67 -12.41 14.88 2.80
CA GLY A 67 -13.28 15.87 3.43
C GLY A 67 -12.73 16.37 4.77
N GLU A 68 -13.55 16.28 5.83
CA GLU A 68 -13.13 16.61 7.20
C GLU A 68 -12.31 15.50 7.89
N TYR A 69 -12.26 14.32 7.29
CA TYR A 69 -11.64 13.14 7.87
C TYR A 69 -10.28 12.87 7.22
N PHE A 70 -9.38 12.30 7.99
CA PHE A 70 -8.05 11.90 7.55
C PHE A 70 -8.09 10.50 6.91
N ILE A 71 -8.59 9.51 7.64
CA ILE A 71 -8.87 8.11 7.27
C ILE A 71 -9.70 7.52 8.42
N HIS A 72 -10.65 6.63 8.14
CA HIS A 72 -11.41 5.88 9.17
C HIS A 72 -12.04 6.74 10.28
N ASN A 73 -12.82 7.75 9.90
CA ASN A 73 -13.57 8.60 10.85
C ASN A 73 -12.69 9.38 11.84
N VAL A 74 -11.38 9.51 11.57
CA VAL A 74 -10.48 10.39 12.33
C VAL A 74 -10.58 11.79 11.75
N LEU A 75 -11.00 12.77 12.53
CA LEU A 75 -11.11 14.16 12.08
C LEU A 75 -9.74 14.83 11.96
N PHE A 76 -9.57 15.76 11.01
CA PHE A 76 -8.38 16.60 10.94
C PHE A 76 -8.29 17.68 12.04
N ASN A 77 -9.38 17.96 12.77
CA ASN A 77 -9.43 18.90 13.89
C ASN A 77 -9.41 18.22 15.28
N GLN A 78 -8.57 17.20 15.46
CA GLN A 78 -8.46 16.55 16.78
C GLN A 78 -8.01 17.48 17.91
N CYS A 79 -7.51 18.68 17.57
CA CYS A 79 -7.18 19.76 18.50
C CYS A 79 -8.15 20.94 18.31
N PRO A 80 -9.32 20.97 19.00
CA PRO A 80 -10.38 21.95 18.73
C PRO A 80 -9.94 23.39 18.94
N SER A 81 -9.01 23.63 19.86
CA SER A 81 -8.43 24.94 20.15
C SER A 81 -7.45 25.45 19.10
N HIS A 82 -7.02 24.60 18.15
CA HIS A 82 -6.01 24.92 17.14
C HIS A 82 -6.55 24.87 15.70
N GLY A 83 -7.82 24.49 15.52
CA GLY A 83 -8.48 24.42 14.22
C GLY A 83 -8.11 23.18 13.40
N ASN A 84 -8.39 23.24 12.09
CA ASN A 84 -8.01 22.19 11.14
C ASN A 84 -6.53 22.28 10.79
N LEU A 85 -5.93 21.14 10.41
CA LEU A 85 -4.64 21.11 9.72
C LEU A 85 -4.68 21.97 8.43
N SER A 86 -3.52 22.50 8.02
CA SER A 86 -3.41 23.15 6.71
C SER A 86 -3.64 22.14 5.58
N GLU A 87 -4.03 22.63 4.40
CA GLU A 87 -4.26 21.75 3.25
C GLU A 87 -2.99 20.98 2.84
N GLU A 88 -1.82 21.60 2.96
CA GLU A 88 -0.54 20.92 2.71
C GLU A 88 -0.31 19.76 3.69
N CYS A 89 -0.62 19.95 4.97
CA CYS A 89 -0.45 18.90 5.98
C CYS A 89 -1.47 17.77 5.79
N LYS A 90 -2.72 18.09 5.40
CA LYS A 90 -3.73 17.07 5.05
C LYS A 90 -3.29 16.20 3.87
N PHE A 91 -2.57 16.78 2.90
CA PHE A 91 -2.08 16.04 1.73
C PHE A 91 -0.99 15.02 2.06
N GLU A 92 -0.06 15.34 2.97
CA GLU A 92 0.96 14.39 3.47
C GLU A 92 0.32 13.16 4.13
N PHE A 93 -0.79 13.42 4.81
CA PHE A 93 -1.60 12.41 5.43
C PHE A 93 -2.25 11.51 4.37
N SER A 94 -2.81 12.08 3.30
CA SER A 94 -3.35 11.31 2.18
C SER A 94 -2.35 10.25 1.68
N PHE A 95 -1.05 10.58 1.54
CA PHE A 95 0.02 9.64 1.14
C PHE A 95 0.12 8.36 1.99
N ILE A 96 -0.19 8.43 3.29
CA ILE A 96 -0.19 7.23 4.15
C ILE A 96 -1.32 6.28 3.74
N GLY A 97 -2.45 6.82 3.29
CA GLY A 97 -3.55 6.04 2.71
C GLY A 97 -3.16 5.32 1.43
N TYR A 98 -2.18 5.81 0.67
CA TYR A 98 -1.70 5.16 -0.55
C TYR A 98 -0.98 3.86 -0.24
N ILE A 99 -0.32 3.73 0.92
CA ILE A 99 0.33 2.47 1.35
C ILE A 99 -0.71 1.36 1.61
N LEU A 100 -1.98 1.74 1.83
CA LEU A 100 -3.10 0.84 2.06
C LEU A 100 -3.77 0.38 0.75
N CYS A 101 -3.31 0.89 -0.39
CA CYS A 101 -3.61 0.40 -1.73
C CYS A 101 -2.35 -0.24 -2.33
#